data_AF-A0A5D9DAU2-F1
#
_entry.id   AF-A0A5D9DAU2-F1
#
_cell.length_a   1.000
_cell.length_b   1.000
_cell.length_c   1.000
_cell.angle_alpha   90.00
_cell.angle_beta   90.00
_cell.angle_gamma   90.00
#
_symmetry.space_group_name_H-M   'P 1'
#
loop_
_entity.id
_entity.type
_entity.pdbx_description
1 polymer ?
#
loop_
_entity_poly.entity_id
_entity_poly.type
_entity_poly.pdbx_seq_one_letter_code
_entity_poly.pdbx_strand_id
1 'polypeptide(L)'
;MYKLLATDLADLDQIISRTSIPNLDIVVSNDYRNQLQQLLLNAPNGRFRLIGLLERFSDRYDAILIDTLGARSILLEMAVLAADHLVSPIAPELLTAREFVRGAQGMLSEMRELTQYTRFDVPPVSILLNKMTD
;
A
#
# COMPACT_ATOMS: atom_id res chain seq x y z
N MET A 1 -6.98 2.01 -9.63
CA MET A 1 -6.35 0.87 -8.90
C MET A 1 -6.54 -0.47 -9.61
N TYR A 2 -7.78 -0.94 -9.84
CA TYR A 2 -8.06 -2.18 -10.57
C TYR A 2 -7.36 -2.23 -11.93
N LYS A 3 -7.46 -1.16 -12.74
CA LYS A 3 -6.77 -1.13 -14.06
C LYS A 3 -5.26 -1.33 -13.93
N LEU A 4 -4.63 -0.64 -12.97
CA LEU A 4 -3.18 -0.74 -12.74
C LEU A 4 -2.76 -2.16 -12.33
N LEU A 5 -3.51 -2.81 -11.44
CA LEU A 5 -3.13 -4.10 -10.89
C LEU A 5 -3.63 -5.28 -11.74
N ALA A 6 -4.81 -5.21 -12.34
CA ALA A 6 -5.44 -6.36 -13.00
C ALA A 6 -5.10 -6.46 -14.50
N THR A 7 -4.57 -5.40 -15.10
CA THR A 7 -4.33 -5.34 -16.56
C THR A 7 -2.88 -5.04 -16.86
N ASP A 8 -2.45 -5.37 -18.07
CA ASP A 8 -1.12 -5.02 -18.59
C ASP A 8 -1.13 -3.66 -19.31
N LEU A 9 -1.99 -2.73 -18.86
CA LEU A 9 -2.11 -1.40 -19.46
C LEU A 9 -0.77 -0.66 -19.37
N ALA A 10 -0.17 -0.36 -20.52
CA ALA A 10 1.13 0.32 -20.65
C ALA A 10 1.04 1.84 -20.48
N ASP A 11 -0.11 2.43 -20.81
CA ASP A 11 -0.30 3.88 -20.81
C ASP A 11 -0.73 4.40 -19.43
N LEU A 12 0.17 5.12 -18.77
CA LEU A 12 -0.06 5.71 -17.45
C LEU A 12 -1.05 6.87 -17.49
N ASP A 13 -1.21 7.55 -18.63
CA ASP A 13 -2.13 8.69 -18.76
C ASP A 13 -3.60 8.26 -18.71
N GLN A 14 -3.87 6.97 -18.89
CA GLN A 14 -5.20 6.37 -18.71
C GLN A 14 -5.50 5.92 -17.27
N ILE A 15 -4.49 5.95 -16.40
CA ILE A 15 -4.55 5.48 -15.01
C ILE A 15 -4.48 6.66 -14.04
N ILE A 16 -3.62 7.64 -14.36
CA ILE A 16 -3.37 8.82 -13.56
C ILE A 16 -4.45 9.86 -13.84
N SER A 17 -5.10 10.33 -12.78
CA SER A 17 -6.04 11.45 -12.84
C SER A 17 -5.37 12.70 -12.31
N ARG A 18 -5.39 13.80 -13.06
CA ARG A 18 -4.87 15.09 -12.61
C ARG A 18 -5.80 15.71 -11.58
N THR A 19 -5.24 16.24 -10.49
CA THR A 19 -6.03 17.01 -9.53
C THR A 19 -5.96 18.51 -9.84
N SER A 20 -6.76 19.32 -9.14
CA SER A 20 -6.64 20.78 -9.19
C SER A 20 -5.46 21.31 -8.37
N ILE A 21 -4.76 20.45 -7.62
CA ILE A 21 -3.62 20.83 -6.78
C ILE A 21 -2.34 20.62 -7.62
N PRO A 22 -1.50 21.67 -7.79
CA PRO A 22 -0.25 21.53 -8.53
C PRO A 22 0.64 20.43 -7.95
N ASN A 23 1.29 19.66 -8.84
CA ASN A 23 2.20 18.56 -8.49
C ASN A 23 1.56 17.43 -7.68
N LEU A 24 0.22 17.34 -7.68
CA LEU A 24 -0.51 16.24 -7.07
C LEU A 24 -1.43 15.61 -8.12
N ASP A 25 -1.12 14.37 -8.46
CA ASP A 25 -1.99 13.52 -9.26
C ASP A 25 -2.49 12.36 -8.39
N ILE A 26 -3.55 11.69 -8.84
CA ILE A 26 -4.17 10.59 -8.10
C ILE A 26 -4.51 9.42 -9.01
N VAL A 27 -4.17 8.21 -8.56
CA VAL A 27 -4.71 6.98 -9.15
C VAL A 27 -5.95 6.58 -8.36
N VAL A 28 -7.12 6.93 -8.88
CA VAL A 28 -8.39 6.63 -8.20
C VAL A 28 -8.64 5.12 -8.19
N SER A 29 -9.15 4.60 -7.06
CA SER A 29 -9.62 3.22 -7.03
C SER A 29 -10.81 3.05 -7.97
N ASN A 30 -10.74 2.03 -8.82
CA ASN A 30 -11.78 1.69 -9.78
C ASN A 30 -12.19 0.22 -9.64
N ASP A 31 -11.98 -0.36 -8.46
CA ASP A 31 -12.40 -1.71 -8.11
C ASP A 31 -13.85 -1.73 -7.59
N TYR A 32 -14.78 -1.30 -8.43
CA TYR A 32 -16.20 -1.18 -8.05
C TYR A 32 -16.86 -2.50 -7.65
N ARG A 33 -16.20 -3.64 -7.93
CA ARG A 33 -16.71 -4.99 -7.65
C ARG A 33 -15.90 -5.70 -6.57
N ASN A 34 -14.96 -5.03 -5.90
CA ASN A 34 -14.08 -5.61 -4.87
C ASN A 34 -13.38 -6.90 -5.33
N GLN A 35 -12.98 -6.96 -6.60
CA GLN A 35 -12.40 -8.15 -7.23
C GLN A 35 -10.89 -8.24 -7.04
N LEU A 36 -10.22 -7.14 -6.70
CA LEU A 36 -8.76 -7.12 -6.61
C LEU A 36 -8.22 -8.09 -5.57
N GLN A 37 -8.87 -8.19 -4.42
CA GLN A 37 -8.40 -9.07 -3.36
C GLN A 37 -8.34 -10.53 -3.83
N GLN A 38 -9.41 -11.03 -4.46
CA GLN A 38 -9.44 -12.40 -4.97
C GLN A 38 -8.47 -12.60 -6.14
N LEU A 39 -8.37 -11.62 -7.05
CA LEU A 39 -7.44 -11.66 -8.17
C LEU A 39 -5.99 -11.79 -7.68
N LEU A 40 -5.60 -10.95 -6.72
CA LEU A 40 -4.25 -10.97 -6.15
C LEU A 40 -3.98 -12.25 -5.36
N LEU A 41 -4.96 -12.80 -4.63
CA LEU A 41 -4.79 -14.06 -3.90
C LEU A 41 -4.54 -15.25 -4.84
N ASN A 42 -5.14 -15.22 -6.03
CA ASN A 42 -4.97 -16.25 -7.05
C ASN A 42 -3.75 -16.01 -7.97
N ALA A 43 -3.11 -14.83 -7.89
CA ALA A 43 -1.95 -14.50 -8.69
C ALA A 43 -0.66 -14.99 -8.01
N PRO A 44 0.23 -15.73 -8.70
CA PRO A 44 1.49 -16.19 -8.12
C PRO A 44 2.36 -15.07 -7.54
N ASN A 45 2.30 -13.88 -8.14
CA ASN A 45 3.04 -12.70 -7.72
C ASN A 45 2.19 -11.66 -6.97
N GLY A 46 0.98 -12.01 -6.50
CA GLY A 46 -0.01 -11.03 -6.00
C GLY A 46 0.55 -10.06 -4.94
N ARG A 47 1.31 -10.57 -3.97
CA ARG A 47 1.95 -9.75 -2.91
C ARG A 47 3.09 -8.86 -3.42
N PHE A 48 3.76 -9.24 -4.50
CA PHE A 48 4.91 -8.52 -5.06
C PHE A 48 4.52 -7.67 -6.27
N ARG A 49 3.25 -7.69 -6.67
CA ARG A 49 2.80 -7.14 -7.95
C ARG A 49 3.00 -5.64 -8.06
N LEU A 50 2.75 -4.90 -6.98
CA LEU A 50 2.90 -3.45 -6.98
C LEU A 50 4.36 -3.01 -7.12
N ILE A 51 5.32 -3.77 -6.58
CA ILE A 51 6.75 -3.43 -6.61
C ILE A 51 7.22 -3.12 -8.04
N GLY A 52 7.01 -4.07 -8.97
CA GLY A 52 7.41 -3.87 -10.37
C GLY A 52 6.57 -2.84 -11.12
N LEU A 53 5.35 -2.53 -10.64
CA LEU A 53 4.52 -1.51 -11.26
C LEU A 53 4.94 -0.10 -10.85
N LEU A 54 5.46 0.11 -9.64
CA LEU A 54 5.91 1.43 -9.18
C LEU A 54 7.13 1.94 -9.94
N GLU A 55 8.00 1.05 -10.45
CA GLU A 55 9.12 1.44 -11.32
C GLU A 55 8.65 2.24 -12.55
N ARG A 56 7.43 2.02 -13.02
CA ARG A 56 6.88 2.76 -14.18
C ARG A 56 6.62 4.24 -13.87
N PHE A 57 6.53 4.59 -12.59
CA PHE A 57 6.22 5.94 -12.12
C PHE A 57 7.48 6.74 -11.76
N SER A 58 8.67 6.12 -11.71
CA SER A 58 9.91 6.74 -11.19
C SER A 58 10.34 8.00 -11.94
N ASP A 59 10.13 8.04 -13.26
CA ASP A 59 10.51 9.19 -14.08
C ASP A 59 9.50 10.36 -13.99
N ARG A 60 8.36 10.15 -13.32
CA ARG A 60 7.25 11.11 -13.26
C ARG A 60 7.00 11.68 -11.86
N TYR A 61 7.39 10.97 -10.80
CA TYR A 61 7.07 11.34 -9.43
C TYR A 61 8.27 11.17 -8.51
N ASP A 62 8.56 12.21 -7.73
CA ASP A 62 9.58 12.16 -6.69
C ASP A 62 9.13 11.35 -5.47
N ALA A 63 7.81 11.22 -5.27
CA ALA A 63 7.21 10.49 -4.14
C ALA A 63 5.85 9.89 -4.54
N ILE A 64 5.54 8.72 -3.96
CA ILE A 64 4.26 8.03 -4.13
C ILE A 64 3.68 7.73 -2.75
N LEU A 65 2.49 8.23 -2.47
CA LEU A 65 1.73 7.91 -1.27
C LEU A 65 0.70 6.83 -1.58
N ILE A 66 0.77 5.71 -0.85
CA ILE A 66 -0.20 4.61 -0.97
C ILE A 66 -1.16 4.68 0.21
N ASP A 67 -2.39 5.09 -0.05
CA ASP A 67 -3.47 5.06 0.94
C ASP A 67 -4.06 3.64 1.04
N THR A 68 -4.27 3.17 2.26
CA THR A 68 -4.73 1.79 2.53
C THR A 68 -5.93 1.78 3.47
N LEU A 69 -6.79 0.76 3.33
CA LEU A 69 -8.02 0.61 4.14
C LEU A 69 -7.77 0.32 5.63
N GLY A 70 -6.52 0.22 6.10
CA GLY A 70 -6.18 -0.03 7.51
C GLY A 70 -6.54 -1.43 8.05
N ALA A 71 -7.11 -2.30 7.22
CA ALA A 71 -7.44 -3.68 7.56
C ALA A 71 -6.51 -4.68 6.87
N ARG A 72 -6.20 -5.78 7.56
CA ARG A 72 -5.35 -6.84 7.02
C ARG A 72 -5.97 -7.43 5.75
N SER A 73 -5.22 -7.35 4.66
CA SER A 73 -5.60 -7.86 3.35
C SER A 73 -4.36 -8.06 2.49
N ILE A 74 -4.48 -8.80 1.40
CA ILE A 74 -3.39 -8.92 0.42
C ILE A 74 -3.02 -7.56 -0.20
N LEU A 75 -3.98 -6.62 -0.27
CA LEU A 75 -3.72 -5.26 -0.76
C LEU A 75 -2.80 -4.50 0.20
N LEU A 76 -3.04 -4.61 1.52
CA LEU A 76 -2.17 -4.02 2.53
C LEU A 76 -0.79 -4.68 2.53
N GLU A 77 -0.73 -6.01 2.47
CA GLU A 77 0.55 -6.74 2.41
C GLU A 77 1.34 -6.34 1.16
N MET A 78 0.68 -6.22 -0.01
CA MET A 78 1.32 -5.78 -1.24
C MET A 78 1.80 -4.31 -1.16
N ALA A 79 1.01 -3.42 -0.57
CA ALA A 79 1.40 -2.03 -0.36
C ALA A 79 2.61 -1.93 0.57
N VAL A 80 2.65 -2.71 1.64
CA VAL A 80 3.78 -2.76 2.57
C VAL A 80 5.06 -3.20 1.87
N LEU A 81 5.00 -4.25 1.05
CA LEU A 81 6.21 -4.75 0.34
C LEU A 81 6.68 -3.82 -0.77
N ALA A 82 5.82 -2.92 -1.25
CA ALA A 82 6.16 -1.97 -2.31
C ALA A 82 6.62 -0.60 -1.78
N ALA A 83 6.47 -0.34 -0.49
CA ALA A 83 6.83 0.93 0.11
C ALA A 83 8.29 0.93 0.59
N ASP A 84 8.95 2.08 0.47
CA ASP A 84 10.26 2.32 1.09
C ASP A 84 10.14 2.63 2.59
N HIS A 85 9.00 3.19 3.00
CA HIS A 85 8.75 3.61 4.38
C HIS A 85 7.26 3.54 4.70
N LEU A 86 6.92 3.12 5.92
CA LEU A 86 5.54 3.05 6.39
C LEU A 86 5.25 4.15 7.39
N VAL A 87 4.08 4.77 7.27
CA VAL A 87 3.56 5.72 8.26
C VAL A 87 2.27 5.17 8.82
N SER A 88 2.23 4.92 10.12
CA SER A 88 1.03 4.46 10.82
C SER A 88 0.51 5.56 11.73
N PRO A 89 -0.63 6.20 11.40
CA PRO A 89 -1.27 7.15 12.29
C PRO A 89 -1.93 6.41 13.47
N ILE A 90 -1.64 6.86 14.70
CA ILE A 90 -2.17 6.26 15.92
C ILE A 90 -2.65 7.38 16.85
N ALA A 91 -3.86 7.26 17.37
CA ALA A 91 -4.33 8.10 18.46
C ALA A 91 -3.45 7.87 19.71
N PRO A 92 -3.09 8.93 20.46
CA PRO A 92 -2.24 8.81 21.64
C PRO A 92 -3.02 8.24 22.84
N GLU A 93 -3.54 7.02 22.70
CA GLU A 93 -4.43 6.34 23.62
C GLU A 93 -4.02 4.87 23.78
N LEU A 94 -4.13 4.35 25.01
CA LEU A 94 -3.61 3.02 25.36
C LEU A 94 -4.26 1.90 24.53
N LEU A 95 -5.56 2.00 24.26
CA LEU A 95 -6.27 0.99 23.46
C LEU A 95 -5.72 0.92 22.04
N THR A 96 -5.63 2.06 21.35
CA THR A 96 -5.11 2.15 19.98
C THR A 96 -3.66 1.69 19.90
N ALA A 97 -2.82 2.04 20.89
CA ALA A 97 -1.45 1.55 20.96
C ALA A 97 -1.38 0.01 21.08
N ARG A 98 -2.25 -0.60 21.90
CA ARG A 98 -2.33 -2.07 22.04
C ARG A 98 -2.84 -2.75 20.77
N GLU A 99 -3.81 -2.15 20.10
CA GLU A 99 -4.33 -2.64 18.82
C GLU A 99 -3.27 -2.57 17.72
N PHE A 100 -2.48 -1.49 17.67
CA PHE A 100 -1.34 -1.40 16.76
C PHE A 100 -0.30 -2.51 17.00
N VAL A 101 0.09 -2.73 18.27
CA VAL A 101 1.08 -3.76 18.63
C VAL A 101 0.56 -5.16 18.28
N ARG A 102 -0.72 -5.47 18.53
CA ARG A 102 -1.26 -6.79 18.21
C ARG A 102 -1.56 -6.99 16.73
N GLY A 103 -2.10 -5.97 16.07
CA GLY A 103 -2.54 -6.04 14.68
C GLY A 103 -1.40 -5.75 13.71
N ALA A 104 -0.97 -4.49 13.65
CA ALA A 104 -0.01 -4.02 12.65
C ALA A 104 1.39 -4.60 12.87
N GLN A 105 1.94 -4.57 14.09
CA GLN A 105 3.27 -5.15 14.36
C GLN A 105 3.28 -6.67 14.18
N GLY A 106 2.18 -7.36 14.54
CA GLY A 106 2.01 -8.79 14.28
C GLY A 106 2.07 -9.09 12.79
N MET A 107 1.26 -8.38 11.98
CA MET A 107 1.28 -8.52 10.52
C MET A 107 2.68 -8.25 9.93
N LEU A 108 3.35 -7.19 10.35
CA LEU A 108 4.70 -6.87 9.85
C LEU A 108 5.73 -7.95 10.22
N SER A 109 5.59 -8.58 11.39
CA SER A 109 6.46 -9.68 11.80
C SER A 109 6.24 -10.91 10.92
N GLU A 110 4.98 -11.29 10.67
CA GLU A 110 4.63 -12.37 9.74
C GLU A 110 5.13 -12.09 8.32
N MET A 111 5.08 -10.83 7.89
CA MET A 111 5.61 -10.43 6.58
C MET A 111 7.13 -10.53 6.50
N ARG A 112 7.87 -10.20 7.57
CA ARG A 112 9.33 -10.41 7.63
C ARG A 112 9.69 -11.89 7.51
N GLU A 113 8.92 -12.76 8.15
CA GLU A 113 9.07 -14.21 8.00
C GLU A 113 8.80 -14.65 6.56
N LEU A 114 7.75 -14.12 5.92
CA LEU A 114 7.41 -14.41 4.52
C LEU A 114 8.55 -14.02 3.57
N THR A 115 9.20 -12.88 3.80
CA THR A 115 10.19 -12.33 2.87
C THR A 115 11.63 -12.69 3.17
N GLN A 116 11.90 -13.41 4.27
CA GLN A 116 13.26 -13.73 4.74
C GLN A 116 14.17 -14.44 3.71
N TYR A 117 13.58 -15.12 2.73
CA TYR A 117 14.31 -15.82 1.64
C TYR A 117 14.16 -15.13 0.29
N THR A 118 13.71 -13.89 0.27
CA THR A 118 13.54 -13.08 -0.93
C THR A 118 14.52 -11.91 -0.91
N ARG A 119 14.59 -11.15 -2.02
CA ARG A 119 15.35 -9.90 -2.07
C ARG A 119 14.59 -8.70 -1.49
N PHE A 120 13.36 -8.91 -1.02
CA PHE A 120 12.46 -7.85 -0.58
C PHE A 120 12.43 -7.82 0.95
N ASP A 121 12.44 -6.62 1.51
CA ASP A 121 12.40 -6.42 2.95
C ASP A 121 11.11 -5.72 3.35
N VAL A 122 10.70 -5.92 4.60
CA VAL A 122 9.62 -5.11 5.19
C VAL A 122 10.21 -3.76 5.59
N PRO A 123 9.72 -2.64 5.03
CA PRO A 123 10.25 -1.31 5.30
C PRO A 123 10.11 -0.90 6.77
N PRO A 124 10.93 0.07 7.24
CA PRO A 124 10.76 0.67 8.55
C PRO A 124 9.39 1.35 8.69
N VAL A 125 8.90 1.43 9.93
CA VAL A 125 7.62 2.06 10.27
C VAL A 125 7.85 3.24 11.20
N SER A 126 7.33 4.40 10.80
CA SER A 126 7.18 5.55 11.69
C SER A 126 5.75 5.61 12.25
N ILE A 127 5.66 5.81 13.55
CA ILE A 127 4.40 6.08 14.22
C ILE A 127 4.13 7.57 14.19
N LEU A 128 3.00 7.96 13.61
CA LEU A 128 2.52 9.32 13.66
C LEU A 128 1.46 9.42 14.75
N LEU A 129 1.78 10.06 15.86
CA LEU A 129 0.79 10.35 16.90
C LEU A 129 -0.17 11.42 16.35
N ASN A 130 -1.40 11.02 16.06
CA ASN A 130 -2.42 11.91 15.54
C ASN A 130 -3.70 11.77 16.35
N LYS A 131 -4.13 12.86 17.00
CA LYS A 131 -5.44 12.96 17.63
C LYS A 131 -6.26 13.94 16.80
N MET A 132 -7.17 13.42 15.99
CA MET A 132 -8.23 14.25 15.43
C MET A 132 -9.10 14.69 16.61
N THR A 133 -9.19 16.00 16.82
CA THR A 133 -10.19 16.56 17.72
C THR A 133 -11.47 16.67 16.89
N ASP A 134 -12.53 16.01 17.36
CA ASP A 134 -13.88 16.21 16.81
C ASP A 134 -14.34 17.65 17.00
#